data_AF-A0A318KLL6-F1
#
_entry.id   AF-A0A318KLL6-F1
#
_cell.length_a   1.000
_cell.length_b   1.000
_cell.length_c   1.000
_cell.angle_alpha   90.00
_cell.angle_beta   90.00
_cell.angle_gamma   90.00
#
_symmetry.space_group_name_H-M   'P 1'
#
loop_
_entity.id
_entity.type
_entity.pdbx_description
1 polymer ?
#
loop_
_entity_poly.entity_id
_entity_poly.type
_entity_poly.pdbx_seq_one_letter_code
_entity_poly.pdbx_strand_id
1 'polypeptide(L)'
;MKNLKNKKGFTLIELIVVIAILGILALFLLPQFMGYSQDAKLQVAKANTRTVWTAAKAAETTSEYKEFKDLTAFTKEVTDKLGTSFTVADVKVEATKNADGKTWSLTSVSYKTNGVTCTYKPSADEDDIKCTTTE
;
A
#
# COMPACT_ATOMS: atom_id res chain seq x y z
N MET A 1 -18.73 -69.03 -5.65
CA MET A 1 -18.66 -68.00 -6.70
C MET A 1 -17.69 -66.91 -6.26
N LYS A 2 -16.55 -66.74 -6.92
CA LYS A 2 -15.53 -65.73 -6.56
C LYS A 2 -15.39 -64.77 -7.75
N ASN A 3 -16.00 -63.60 -7.65
CA ASN A 3 -15.89 -62.53 -8.65
C ASN A 3 -14.47 -61.95 -8.61
N LEU A 4 -13.65 -62.25 -9.62
CA LEU A 4 -12.38 -61.59 -9.87
C LEU A 4 -12.69 -60.17 -10.36
N LYS A 5 -12.54 -59.19 -9.45
CA LYS A 5 -12.72 -57.77 -9.75
C LYS A 5 -11.76 -57.37 -10.87
N ASN A 6 -12.29 -56.92 -12.00
CA ASN A 6 -11.55 -56.31 -13.10
C ASN A 6 -10.69 -55.15 -12.59
N LYS A 7 -9.38 -55.37 -12.43
CA LYS A 7 -8.43 -54.30 -12.20
C LYS A 7 -8.16 -53.59 -13.52
N LYS A 8 -8.97 -52.59 -13.84
CA LYS A 8 -8.66 -51.63 -14.91
C LYS A 8 -7.45 -50.81 -14.44
N GLY A 9 -6.27 -51.14 -14.96
CA GLY A 9 -5.05 -50.36 -14.78
C GLY A 9 -5.09 -49.10 -15.64
N PHE A 10 -4.54 -48.01 -15.11
CA PHE A 10 -4.33 -46.76 -15.85
C PHE A 10 -3.32 -47.01 -16.96
N THR A 11 -3.60 -46.56 -18.19
CA THR A 11 -2.64 -46.72 -19.29
C THR A 11 -1.52 -45.68 -19.19
N LEU A 12 -0.30 -46.04 -19.61
CA LEU A 12 0.82 -45.09 -19.65
C LEU A 12 0.50 -43.89 -20.56
N ILE A 13 -0.27 -44.11 -21.62
CA ILE A 13 -0.68 -43.05 -22.55
C ILE A 13 -1.64 -42.05 -21.89
N GLU A 14 -2.59 -42.50 -21.06
CA GLU A 14 -3.47 -41.61 -20.29
C GLU A 14 -2.66 -40.70 -19.36
N LEU A 15 -1.60 -41.22 -18.74
CA LEU A 15 -0.75 -40.41 -17.87
C LEU A 15 0.06 -39.36 -18.67
N ILE A 16 0.58 -39.74 -19.84
CA ILE A 16 1.36 -38.86 -20.71
C ILE A 16 0.50 -37.69 -21.24
N VAL A 17 -0.75 -37.96 -21.63
CA VAL A 17 -1.66 -36.91 -22.10
C VAL A 17 -2.01 -35.94 -20.97
N VAL A 18 -2.22 -36.44 -19.75
CA VAL A 18 -2.53 -35.59 -18.59
C VAL A 18 -1.37 -34.66 -18.25
N ILE A 19 -0.13 -35.16 -18.17
CA ILE A 19 1.02 -34.29 -17.88
C ILE A 19 1.30 -33.30 -19.02
N ALA A 20 1.00 -33.67 -20.27
CA ALA A 20 1.11 -32.76 -21.42
C ALA A 20 0.12 -31.59 -21.29
N ILE A 21 -1.14 -31.86 -20.93
CA ILE A 21 -2.16 -30.81 -20.71
C ILE A 21 -1.81 -29.95 -19.50
N LEU A 22 -1.39 -30.57 -18.38
CA LEU A 22 -0.95 -29.84 -17.19
C LEU A 22 0.26 -28.93 -17.47
N GLY A 23 1.20 -29.38 -18.31
CA GLY A 23 2.34 -28.58 -18.76
C GLY A 23 1.93 -27.34 -19.55
N ILE A 24 0.97 -27.47 -20.46
CA ILE A 24 0.43 -26.33 -21.23
C ILE A 24 -0.29 -25.34 -20.31
N LEU A 25 -1.14 -25.83 -19.40
CA LEU A 25 -1.88 -24.97 -18.46
C LEU A 25 -0.94 -24.22 -17.49
N ALA A 26 0.11 -24.88 -17.00
CA ALA A 26 1.08 -24.27 -16.10
C ALA A 26 1.81 -23.08 -16.74
N LEU A 27 2.13 -23.15 -18.04
CA LEU A 27 2.83 -22.07 -18.76
C LEU A 27 2.02 -20.77 -18.82
N PHE A 28 0.70 -20.83 -19.00
CA PHE A 28 -0.15 -19.65 -19.07
C PHE A 28 -0.44 -19.01 -17.69
N LEU A 29 -0.48 -19.81 -16.63
CA LEU A 29 -0.85 -19.33 -15.30
C LEU A 29 0.28 -18.54 -14.61
N LEU A 30 1.54 -18.88 -14.85
CA LEU A 30 2.69 -18.27 -14.17
C LEU A 30 2.84 -16.74 -14.36
N PRO A 31 2.79 -16.17 -15.57
CA PRO A 31 3.06 -14.74 -15.77
C PRO A 31 1.99 -13.83 -15.14
N GLN A 32 0.75 -14.32 -15.01
CA GLN A 32 -0.38 -13.53 -14.53
C GLN A 32 -0.24 -13.13 -13.05
N PHE A 33 0.36 -13.96 -12.20
CA PHE A 33 0.42 -13.70 -10.76
C PHE A 33 1.46 -12.66 -10.34
N MET A 34 2.47 -12.37 -11.17
CA MET A 34 3.59 -11.51 -10.77
C MET A 34 3.21 -10.02 -10.67
N GLY A 35 2.31 -9.53 -11.52
CA GLY A 35 1.90 -8.11 -11.54
C GLY A 35 0.89 -7.72 -10.46
N TYR A 36 -0.10 -8.57 -10.18
CA TYR A 36 -1.20 -8.24 -9.27
C TYR A 36 -0.76 -7.93 -7.83
N SER A 37 0.29 -8.61 -7.34
CA SER A 37 0.80 -8.36 -6.00
C SER A 37 1.43 -6.97 -5.89
N GLN A 38 2.13 -6.51 -6.93
CA GLN A 38 2.76 -5.20 -6.96
C GLN A 38 1.72 -4.09 -7.07
N ASP A 39 0.72 -4.26 -7.94
CA ASP A 39 -0.38 -3.32 -8.09
C ASP A 39 -1.20 -3.21 -6.80
N ALA A 40 -1.51 -4.33 -6.14
CA ALA A 40 -2.21 -4.31 -4.87
C ALA A 40 -1.44 -3.53 -3.79
N LYS A 41 -0.12 -3.75 -3.68
CA LYS A 41 0.74 -3.00 -2.76
C LYS A 41 0.73 -1.51 -3.07
N LEU A 42 0.81 -1.13 -4.36
CA LEU A 42 0.77 0.25 -4.79
C LEU A 42 -0.57 0.91 -4.43
N GLN A 43 -1.69 0.24 -4.66
CA GLN A 43 -3.01 0.78 -4.34
C GLN A 43 -3.21 0.96 -2.83
N VAL A 44 -2.76 -0.01 -2.02
CA VAL A 44 -2.77 0.10 -0.55
C VAL A 44 -1.92 1.29 -0.09
N ALA A 45 -0.72 1.45 -0.65
CA ALA A 45 0.16 2.57 -0.31
C ALA A 45 -0.47 3.93 -0.67
N LYS A 46 -1.09 4.04 -1.85
CA LYS A 46 -1.83 5.23 -2.28
C LYS A 46 -3.00 5.55 -1.34
N ALA A 47 -3.82 4.55 -1.01
CA ALA A 47 -4.96 4.71 -0.11
C ALA A 47 -4.51 5.18 1.29
N ASN A 48 -3.50 4.54 1.85
CA ASN A 48 -2.96 4.91 3.16
C ASN A 48 -2.36 6.33 3.14
N THR A 49 -1.72 6.74 2.04
CA THR A 49 -1.20 8.12 1.90
C THR A 49 -2.33 9.16 1.91
N ARG A 50 -3.50 8.86 1.31
CA ARG A 50 -4.70 9.73 1.40
C ARG A 50 -5.21 9.84 2.83
N THR A 51 -5.20 8.74 3.58
CA THR A 51 -5.57 8.73 4.99
C THR A 51 -4.61 9.59 5.82
N VAL A 52 -3.30 9.45 5.60
CA VAL A 52 -2.27 10.29 6.24
C VAL A 52 -2.48 11.76 5.90
N TRP A 53 -2.75 12.10 4.64
CA TRP A 53 -3.05 13.47 4.24
C TRP A 53 -4.26 14.04 4.97
N THR A 54 -5.34 13.26 5.05
CA THR A 54 -6.58 13.68 5.72
C THR A 54 -6.35 13.94 7.21
N ALA A 55 -5.58 13.06 7.88
CA ALA A 55 -5.20 13.26 9.27
C ALA A 55 -4.29 14.49 9.45
N ALA A 56 -3.35 14.71 8.53
CA ALA A 56 -2.48 15.87 8.54
C ALA A 56 -3.24 17.18 8.32
N LYS A 57 -4.22 17.20 7.42
CA LYS A 57 -5.13 18.33 7.24
C LYS A 57 -6.00 18.59 8.48
N ALA A 58 -6.48 17.54 9.14
CA ALA A 58 -7.18 17.71 10.41
C ALA A 58 -6.27 18.30 11.52
N ALA A 59 -4.99 17.93 11.55
CA ALA A 59 -4.01 18.52 12.47
C ALA A 59 -3.68 19.99 12.11
N GLU A 60 -3.65 20.32 10.81
CA GLU A 60 -3.52 21.68 10.33
C GLU A 60 -4.65 22.58 10.83
N THR A 61 -5.91 22.17 10.66
CA THR A 61 -7.07 22.89 11.24
C THR A 61 -7.01 22.95 12.76
N THR A 62 -6.48 21.90 13.41
CA THR A 62 -6.27 21.89 14.87
C THR A 62 -5.27 22.98 15.31
N SER A 63 -4.34 23.38 14.44
CA SER A 63 -3.33 24.40 14.77
C SER A 63 -3.90 25.81 14.95
N GLU A 64 -5.14 26.06 14.53
CA GLU A 64 -5.83 27.35 14.72
C GLU A 64 -6.16 27.63 16.18
N TYR A 65 -6.37 26.58 16.99
CA TYR A 65 -6.76 26.70 18.40
C TYR A 65 -5.82 25.98 19.37
N LYS A 66 -4.93 25.11 18.88
CA LYS A 66 -3.91 24.41 19.67
C LYS A 66 -2.53 24.69 19.09
N GLU A 67 -1.68 25.32 19.88
CA GLU A 67 -0.30 25.58 19.46
C GLU A 67 0.55 24.32 19.52
N PHE A 68 1.30 24.05 18.44
CA PHE A 68 2.34 23.02 18.43
C PHE A 68 3.72 23.67 18.54
N LYS A 69 4.51 23.20 19.52
CA LYS A 69 5.86 23.71 19.79
C LYS A 69 6.77 23.63 18.55
N ASP A 70 6.77 22.47 17.91
CA ASP A 70 7.65 22.13 16.79
C ASP A 70 6.96 21.13 15.84
N LEU A 71 7.65 20.81 14.73
CA LEU A 71 7.15 19.88 13.72
C LEU A 71 6.97 18.46 14.28
N THR A 72 7.74 18.08 15.29
CA THR A 72 7.62 16.78 15.96
C THR A 72 6.31 16.68 16.72
N ALA A 73 5.93 17.71 17.48
CA ALA A 73 4.64 17.78 18.16
C ALA A 73 3.46 17.80 17.18
N PHE A 74 3.61 18.51 16.05
CA PHE A 74 2.61 18.50 14.97
C PHE A 74 2.48 17.10 14.36
N THR A 75 3.59 16.46 14.00
CA THR A 75 3.61 15.11 13.42
C THR A 75 3.03 14.09 14.39
N LYS A 76 3.28 14.25 15.70
CA LYS A 76 2.66 13.40 16.73
C LYS A 76 1.14 13.51 16.72
N GLU A 77 0.58 14.72 16.61
CA GLU A 77 -0.87 14.91 16.49
C GLU A 77 -1.42 14.20 15.25
N VAL A 78 -0.74 14.31 14.10
CA VAL A 78 -1.13 13.57 12.89
C VAL A 78 -1.20 12.07 13.17
N THR A 79 -0.16 11.52 13.79
CA THR A 79 -0.08 10.08 14.06
C THR A 79 -1.05 9.62 15.14
N ASP A 80 -1.33 10.45 16.14
CA ASP A 80 -2.35 10.18 17.17
C ASP A 80 -3.75 10.09 16.51
N LYS A 81 -4.05 10.96 15.52
CA LYS A 81 -5.31 10.91 14.75
C LYS A 81 -5.42 9.68 13.83
N LEU A 82 -4.30 9.11 13.40
CA LEU A 82 -4.27 7.90 12.56
C LEU A 82 -4.49 6.61 13.35
N GLY A 83 -4.24 6.63 14.67
CA GLY A 83 -4.36 5.47 15.54
C GLY A 83 -3.26 4.42 15.30
N THR A 84 -3.48 3.21 15.81
CA THR A 84 -2.44 2.15 15.88
C THR A 84 -2.19 1.41 14.58
N SER A 85 -3.02 1.62 13.56
CA SER A 85 -2.87 0.98 12.24
C SER A 85 -1.71 1.56 11.41
N PHE A 86 -1.11 2.66 11.86
CA PHE A 86 -0.02 3.35 11.20
C PHE A 86 1.21 3.39 12.10
N THR A 87 2.35 2.96 11.59
CA THR A 87 3.63 3.13 12.27
C THR A 87 4.11 4.57 12.08
N VAL A 88 4.50 5.22 13.17
CA VAL A 88 5.05 6.58 13.16
C VAL A 88 6.30 6.68 12.27
N ALA A 89 7.11 5.61 12.20
CA ALA A 89 8.32 5.55 11.39
C ALA A 89 8.06 5.55 9.88
N ASP A 90 6.85 5.12 9.48
CA ASP A 90 6.45 5.01 8.08
C ASP A 90 5.74 6.28 7.58
N VAL A 91 5.39 7.20 8.48
CA VAL A 91 4.70 8.46 8.19
C VAL A 91 5.72 9.60 8.17
N LYS A 92 5.75 10.37 7.08
CA LYS A 92 6.47 11.65 7.00
C LYS A 92 5.48 12.77 6.72
N VAL A 93 5.63 13.88 7.44
CA VAL A 93 4.79 15.06 7.32
C VAL A 93 5.68 16.28 7.14
N GLU A 94 5.47 17.01 6.05
CA GLU A 94 6.15 18.28 5.79
C GLU A 94 5.13 19.41 5.98
N ALA A 95 5.35 20.24 6.99
CA ALA A 95 4.54 21.42 7.27
C ALA A 95 5.44 22.58 7.71
N THR A 96 5.01 23.81 7.42
CA THR A 96 5.73 25.03 7.79
C THR A 96 4.87 25.87 8.74
N LYS A 97 5.47 26.46 9.77
CA LYS A 97 4.76 27.45 10.59
C LYS A 97 4.49 28.71 9.78
N ASN A 98 3.28 29.24 9.89
CA ASN A 98 2.91 30.50 9.27
C ASN A 98 3.56 31.70 9.99
N ALA A 99 3.41 32.89 9.40
CA ALA A 99 4.00 34.12 9.94
C ALA A 99 3.52 34.47 11.36
N ASP A 100 2.40 33.91 11.81
CA ASP A 100 1.86 34.05 13.17
C ASP A 100 2.63 33.23 14.23
N GLY A 101 3.53 32.33 13.81
CA GLY A 101 4.30 31.43 14.66
C GLY A 101 3.50 30.31 15.34
N LYS A 102 2.19 30.23 15.07
CA LYS A 102 1.22 29.37 15.78
C LYS A 102 0.58 28.35 14.85
N THR A 103 0.07 28.80 13.70
CA THR A 103 -0.60 27.93 12.75
C THR A 103 0.41 27.27 11.83
N TRP A 104 0.07 26.08 11.36
CA TRP A 104 0.88 25.31 10.43
C TRP A 104 0.20 25.28 9.07
N SER A 105 1.01 25.26 8.01
CA SER A 105 0.57 25.02 6.64
C SER A 105 1.14 23.71 6.15
N LEU A 106 0.27 22.75 5.84
CA LEU A 106 0.68 21.43 5.36
C LEU A 106 1.17 21.54 3.91
N THR A 107 2.37 21.04 3.66
CA THR A 107 3.03 21.09 2.35
C THR A 107 3.01 19.73 1.65
N SER A 108 3.34 18.65 2.35
CA SER A 108 3.31 17.30 1.78
C SER A 108 3.20 16.24 2.87
N VAL A 109 2.80 15.04 2.47
CA VAL A 109 2.89 13.83 3.30
C VAL A 109 3.48 12.68 2.50
N SER A 110 4.20 11.79 3.17
CA SER A 110 4.61 10.50 2.62
C SER A 110 4.24 9.36 3.56
N TYR A 111 3.92 8.21 2.98
CA TYR A 111 3.72 6.97 3.70
C TYR A 111 4.48 5.81 3.05
N LYS A 112 5.19 5.03 3.87
CA LYS A 112 5.94 3.84 3.45
C LYS A 112 5.20 2.58 3.88
N THR A 113 5.05 1.62 2.96
CA THR A 113 4.51 0.31 3.28
C THR A 113 4.99 -0.72 2.27
N ASN A 114 5.42 -1.90 2.74
CA ASN A 114 5.77 -3.03 1.89
C ASN A 114 6.76 -2.71 0.74
N GLY A 115 7.76 -1.86 1.01
CA GLY A 115 8.76 -1.44 0.02
C GLY A 115 8.27 -0.39 -0.98
N VAL A 116 7.05 0.15 -0.82
CA VAL A 116 6.53 1.27 -1.61
C VAL A 116 6.49 2.50 -0.74
N THR A 117 6.99 3.63 -1.25
CA THR A 117 6.81 4.94 -0.62
C THR A 117 5.94 5.79 -1.54
N CYS A 118 4.82 6.27 -1.02
CA CYS A 118 3.92 7.16 -1.73
C CYS A 118 3.96 8.55 -1.08
N THR A 119 4.01 9.59 -1.90
CA THR A 119 4.03 10.99 -1.49
C THR A 119 2.89 11.73 -2.15
N TYR A 120 2.16 12.50 -1.34
CA TYR A 120 1.17 13.44 -1.82
C TYR A 120 1.62 14.86 -1.51
N LYS A 121 1.67 15.68 -2.55
CA LYS A 121 1.99 17.10 -2.48
C LYS A 121 1.00 17.82 -3.41
N PRO A 122 0.06 18.61 -2.87
CA PRO A 122 -0.86 19.35 -3.72
C PRO A 122 -0.09 20.34 -4.58
N SER A 123 -0.46 20.42 -5.85
CA SER A 123 0.13 21.33 -6.83
C SER A 123 -0.98 21.89 -7.72
N ALA A 124 -0.84 23.13 -8.17
CA ALA A 124 -1.81 23.76 -9.07
C ALA A 124 -2.00 22.98 -10.38
N ASP A 125 -0.97 22.23 -10.80
CA ASP A 125 -0.90 21.55 -12.08
C ASP A 125 -1.18 20.04 -12.00
N GLU A 126 -1.07 19.42 -10.80
CA GLU A 126 -1.21 17.97 -10.63
C GLU A 126 -1.44 17.60 -9.15
N ASP A 127 -2.64 17.13 -8.81
CA ASP A 127 -2.99 16.59 -7.49
C ASP A 127 -2.98 15.04 -7.48
N ASP A 128 -1.90 14.42 -7.98
CA ASP A 128 -1.76 12.96 -7.94
C ASP A 128 -0.75 12.49 -6.88
N ILE A 129 -0.97 11.27 -6.38
CA ILE A 129 -0.09 10.60 -5.43
C ILE A 129 1.02 9.89 -6.21
N LYS A 130 2.25 10.38 -6.03
CA LYS A 130 3.44 9.83 -6.67
C LYS A 130 4.02 8.73 -5.78
N CYS A 131 4.22 7.55 -6.33
CA CYS A 131 4.74 6.41 -5.59
C CYS A 131 6.01 5.85 -6.25
N THR A 132 6.97 5.49 -5.42
CA THR A 132 8.21 4.85 -5.83
C THR A 132 8.40 3.54 -5.06
N THR A 133 8.89 2.52 -5.74
CA THR A 133 9.36 1.29 -5.09
C THR A 133 10.76 1.55 -4.56
N THR A 134 10.97 1.28 -3.28
CA THR A 134 12.30 1.25 -2.66
C THR A 134 12.88 -0.11 -2.98
N GLU A 135 13.92 -0.16 -3.82
CA GLU A 135 14.70 -1.38 -4.08
C GLU A 135 15.34 -1.93 -2.81
#